data_AF-A0A377J915-F1
#
_entry.id   AF-A0A377J915-F1
#
_cell.length_a   1.000
_cell.length_b   1.000
_cell.length_c   1.000
_cell.angle_alpha   90.00
_cell.angle_beta   90.00
_cell.angle_gamma   90.00
#
_symmetry.space_group_name_H-M   'P 1'
#
loop_
_entity.id
_entity.type
_entity.pdbx_description
1 polymer ?
#
loop_
_entity_poly.entity_id
_entity_poly.type
_entity_poly.pdbx_seq_one_letter_code
_entity_poly.pdbx_strand_id
1 'polypeptide(L)'
;MDPVWPLYQPWCTGRSFVFLGEDVLPLTGWTVGPYDVLLMRGPLTPEVVQLCDALALDCAGLDNIPNLYEPGLALFDMDSTAIQIECIDEIAKLAGVGEQVAEVTERAMRGELDFEESLRQRVRHSRHDVSVLEQVRDTLLICRA
;
A
#
# COMPACT_ATOMS: atom_id res chain seq x y z
N MET A 1 17.58 -6.20 25.52
CA MET A 1 16.49 -5.22 25.61
C MET A 1 15.21 -5.96 25.30
N ASP A 2 14.11 -5.61 25.97
CA ASP A 2 12.81 -6.17 25.62
C ASP A 2 12.43 -5.73 24.19
N PRO A 3 11.84 -6.62 23.37
CA PRO A 3 11.35 -6.25 22.05
C PRO A 3 10.29 -5.14 22.14
N VAL A 4 10.23 -4.30 21.11
CA VAL A 4 9.29 -3.20 20.98
C VAL A 4 8.78 -3.10 19.55
N TRP A 5 7.57 -2.57 19.38
CA TRP A 5 6.93 -2.42 18.07
C TRP A 5 5.94 -1.24 18.07
N PRO A 6 5.80 -0.50 16.96
CA PRO A 6 4.82 0.59 16.84
C PRO A 6 3.43 0.07 16.49
N LEU A 7 2.43 0.71 17.07
CA LEU A 7 1.02 0.66 16.72
C LEU A 7 0.60 2.06 16.25
N TYR A 8 -0.08 2.21 15.11
CA TYR A 8 -0.45 3.52 14.62
C TYR A 8 -1.83 3.58 13.94
N GLN A 9 -2.58 4.65 14.23
CA GLN A 9 -3.84 5.07 13.59
C GLN A 9 -4.13 6.54 13.92
N PRO A 10 -4.99 7.26 13.17
CA PRO A 10 -5.31 8.67 13.43
C PRO A 10 -6.01 9.01 14.76
N TRP A 11 -6.29 8.04 15.62
CA TRP A 11 -7.08 8.23 16.86
C TRP A 11 -6.57 7.38 18.05
N CYS A 12 -5.30 6.98 18.04
CA CYS A 12 -4.73 6.16 19.12
C CYS A 12 -4.44 6.94 20.42
N THR A 13 -4.24 8.26 20.36
CA THR A 13 -3.83 9.02 21.55
C THR A 13 -4.96 9.13 22.58
N GLY A 14 -4.67 8.81 23.84
CA GLY A 14 -5.61 8.92 24.97
C GLY A 14 -6.51 7.70 25.20
N ARG A 15 -6.30 6.59 24.48
CA ARG A 15 -7.01 5.32 24.69
C ARG A 15 -6.12 4.29 25.37
N SER A 16 -6.71 3.48 26.24
CA SER A 16 -6.08 2.27 26.76
C SER A 16 -6.46 1.10 25.86
N PHE A 17 -5.48 0.33 25.43
CA PHE A 17 -5.70 -0.87 24.62
C PHE A 17 -5.43 -2.11 25.48
N VAL A 18 -6.42 -2.99 25.55
CA VAL A 18 -6.28 -4.29 26.21
C VAL A 18 -6.00 -5.30 25.12
N PHE A 19 -4.77 -5.83 25.08
CA PHE A 19 -4.40 -6.89 24.14
C PHE A 19 -4.36 -8.21 24.91
N LEU A 20 -5.03 -9.24 24.38
CA LEU A 20 -4.99 -10.62 24.90
C LEU A 20 -5.35 -10.78 26.40
N GLY A 21 -6.16 -9.88 26.96
CA GLY A 21 -6.61 -9.94 28.35
C GLY A 21 -5.64 -9.35 29.38
N GLU A 22 -4.55 -8.71 28.93
CA GLU A 22 -3.63 -7.93 29.77
C GLU A 22 -3.67 -6.44 29.37
N ASP A 23 -3.54 -5.55 30.35
CA ASP A 23 -3.37 -4.12 30.12
C ASP A 23 -1.97 -3.88 29.52
N VAL A 24 -1.89 -3.68 28.21
CA VAL A 24 -0.63 -3.35 27.55
C VAL A 24 -0.51 -1.83 27.48
N LEU A 25 0.26 -1.26 28.41
CA LEU A 25 0.54 0.18 28.41
C LEU A 25 1.63 0.50 27.37
N PRO A 26 1.43 1.54 26.53
CA PRO A 26 2.47 2.00 25.63
C PRO A 26 3.66 2.56 26.43
N LEU A 27 4.86 2.33 25.91
CA LEU A 27 6.10 2.90 26.45
C LEU A 27 6.17 4.41 26.24
N THR A 28 5.73 4.86 25.07
CA THR A 28 5.67 6.26 24.67
C THR A 28 4.73 6.41 23.47
N GLY A 29 4.36 7.64 23.15
CA GLY A 29 3.58 7.95 21.95
C GLY A 29 3.97 9.30 21.36
N TRP A 30 3.80 9.43 20.04
CA TRP A 30 4.04 10.65 19.28
C TRP A 30 3.09 10.72 18.08
N THR A 31 3.12 11.82 17.32
CA THR A 31 2.29 12.02 16.14
C THR A 31 3.13 12.13 14.87
N VAL A 32 2.63 11.59 13.76
CA VAL A 32 3.21 11.70 12.42
C VAL A 32 2.09 12.08 11.45
N GLY A 33 2.05 13.35 11.04
CA GLY A 33 0.94 13.86 10.22
C GLY A 33 -0.41 13.67 10.93
N PRO A 34 -1.40 13.01 10.29
CA PRO A 34 -2.68 12.72 10.93
C PRO A 34 -2.64 11.50 11.86
N TYR A 35 -1.54 10.75 11.93
CA TYR A 35 -1.45 9.49 12.66
C TYR A 35 -0.89 9.67 14.07
N ASP A 36 -1.49 8.98 15.03
CA ASP A 36 -0.93 8.75 16.36
C ASP A 36 -0.13 7.44 16.33
N VAL A 37 1.08 7.45 16.89
CA VAL A 37 1.98 6.30 16.96
C VAL A 37 2.27 5.98 18.42
N LEU A 38 2.05 4.74 18.83
CA LEU A 38 2.31 4.22 20.16
C LEU A 38 3.38 3.14 20.08
N LEU A 39 4.44 3.26 20.89
CA LEU A 39 5.47 2.24 21.00
C LEU A 39 5.10 1.24 22.09
N MET A 40 4.89 -0.01 21.69
CA MET A 40 4.44 -1.09 22.56
C MET A 40 5.63 -1.92 23.06
N ARG A 41 5.54 -2.44 24.29
CA ARG A 41 6.52 -3.38 24.85
C ARG A 41 6.09 -4.82 24.53
N GLY A 42 7.06 -5.68 24.27
CA GLY A 42 6.86 -7.10 24.03
C GLY A 42 7.06 -7.47 22.57
N PRO A 43 7.05 -8.78 22.24
CA PRO A 43 7.22 -9.23 20.87
C PRO A 43 5.96 -8.94 20.05
N LEU A 44 6.14 -8.59 18.78
CA LEU A 44 5.05 -8.54 17.80
C LEU A 44 4.78 -9.98 17.31
N THR A 45 3.91 -10.71 18.02
CA THR A 45 3.57 -12.10 17.66
C THR A 45 2.47 -12.14 16.59
N PRO A 46 2.31 -13.27 15.87
CA PRO A 46 1.23 -13.42 14.89
C PRO A 46 -0.17 -13.17 15.46
N GLU A 47 -0.42 -13.53 16.73
CA GLU A 47 -1.69 -13.27 17.41
C GLU A 47 -1.93 -11.78 17.63
N VAL A 48 -0.88 -11.02 17.94
CA VAL A 48 -0.96 -9.55 18.09
C VAL A 48 -1.22 -8.90 16.74
N VAL A 49 -0.54 -9.34 15.67
CA VAL A 49 -0.79 -8.85 14.31
C VAL A 49 -2.24 -9.09 13.89
N GLN A 50 -2.76 -10.30 14.09
CA GLN A 50 -4.16 -10.64 13.79
C GLN A 50 -5.15 -9.78 14.58
N LEU A 51 -4.83 -9.47 15.84
CA LEU A 51 -5.66 -8.60 16.66
C LEU A 51 -5.60 -7.14 16.19
N CYS A 52 -4.42 -6.64 15.81
CA CYS A 52 -4.27 -5.33 15.19
C CYS A 52 -5.12 -5.22 13.92
N ASP A 53 -5.03 -6.21 13.02
CA ASP A 53 -5.84 -6.27 11.79
C ASP A 53 -7.34 -6.27 12.12
N ALA A 54 -7.79 -7.09 13.08
CA ALA A 54 -9.19 -7.17 13.50
C ALA A 54 -9.73 -5.86 14.09
N LEU A 55 -8.84 -5.03 14.66
CA LEU A 55 -9.15 -3.73 15.23
C LEU A 55 -8.92 -2.57 14.25
N ALA A 56 -8.55 -2.87 13.00
CA ALA A 56 -8.12 -1.89 12.01
C ALA A 56 -7.01 -0.96 12.55
N LEU A 57 -6.04 -1.55 13.24
CA LEU A 57 -4.84 -0.89 13.71
C LEU A 57 -3.65 -1.36 12.89
N ASP A 58 -2.78 -0.43 12.48
CA ASP A 58 -1.58 -0.81 11.76
C ASP A 58 -0.44 -1.06 12.76
N CYS A 59 0.37 -2.08 12.48
CA CYS A 59 1.54 -2.43 13.28
C CYS A 59 2.72 -2.84 12.39
N ALA A 60 3.95 -2.65 12.89
CA ALA A 60 5.16 -2.99 12.14
C ALA A 60 6.26 -3.54 13.05
N GLY A 61 7.15 -4.39 12.50
CA GLY A 61 8.38 -4.78 13.17
C GLY A 61 9.46 -3.70 13.06
N LEU A 62 10.36 -3.62 14.05
CA LEU A 62 11.45 -2.61 14.08
C LEU A 62 12.83 -3.17 13.66
N ASP A 63 12.92 -4.44 13.24
CA ASP A 63 14.21 -5.15 13.09
C ASP A 63 15.09 -4.63 11.94
N ASN A 64 14.51 -3.96 10.94
CA ASN A 64 15.24 -3.48 9.75
C ASN A 64 14.69 -2.14 9.23
N ILE A 65 14.68 -1.12 10.09
CA ILE A 65 14.18 0.21 9.72
C ILE A 65 15.34 1.11 9.29
N PRO A 66 15.22 1.80 8.14
CA PRO A 66 16.22 2.77 7.69
C PRO A 66 16.43 3.91 8.69
N ASN A 67 17.67 4.37 8.83
CA ASN A 67 17.97 5.57 9.61
C ASN A 67 17.63 6.84 8.80
N LEU A 68 16.61 7.58 9.22
CA LEU A 68 16.18 8.81 8.55
C LEU A 68 17.17 9.99 8.66
N TYR A 69 18.18 9.90 9.54
CA TYR A 69 19.24 10.90 9.66
C TYR A 69 20.41 10.66 8.68
N GLU A 70 20.40 9.53 7.98
CA GLU A 70 21.38 9.20 6.96
C GLU A 70 20.75 9.33 5.57
N PRO A 71 21.53 9.68 4.52
CA PRO A 71 21.02 9.69 3.16
C PRO A 71 20.46 8.32 2.77
N GLY A 72 19.17 8.29 2.42
CA GLY A 72 18.45 7.09 2.02
C GLY A 72 17.75 7.26 0.68
N LEU A 73 17.27 6.14 0.14
CA LEU A 73 16.48 6.08 -1.08
C LEU A 73 15.19 5.31 -0.80
N ALA A 74 14.05 5.90 -1.12
CA ALA A 74 12.75 5.24 -1.11
C ALA A 74 12.29 5.06 -2.57
N LEU A 75 11.98 3.82 -2.94
CA LEU A 75 11.38 3.49 -4.22
C LEU A 75 9.95 3.03 -3.98
N PHE A 76 9.01 3.59 -4.72
CA PHE A 76 7.60 3.23 -4.65
C PHE A 76 7.18 2.68 -6.00
N ASP A 77 6.37 1.63 -5.97
CA ASP A 77 5.64 1.20 -7.15
C ASP A 77 4.55 2.24 -7.50
N MET A 78 4.12 2.28 -8.76
CA MET A 78 3.16 3.26 -9.25
C MET A 78 1.74 2.70 -9.17
N ASP A 79 1.44 1.68 -9.95
CA ASP A 79 0.11 1.08 -10.03
C ASP A 79 -0.25 0.43 -8.69
N SER A 80 -1.47 0.67 -8.21
CA SER A 80 -1.98 0.12 -6.94
C SER A 80 -1.16 0.45 -5.68
N THR A 81 -0.20 1.39 -5.79
CA THR A 81 0.64 1.88 -4.68
C THR A 81 0.62 3.41 -4.62
N ALA A 82 1.13 4.10 -5.66
CA ALA A 82 1.10 5.56 -5.74
C ALA A 82 -0.21 6.09 -6.36
N ILE A 83 -0.85 5.31 -7.24
CA ILE A 83 -2.14 5.64 -7.85
C ILE A 83 -3.16 4.52 -7.62
N GLN A 84 -4.43 4.89 -7.53
CA GLN A 84 -5.52 3.96 -7.22
C GLN A 84 -6.00 3.14 -8.42
N ILE A 85 -5.46 3.40 -9.61
CA ILE A 85 -5.95 2.84 -10.87
C ILE A 85 -4.83 2.13 -11.60
N GLU A 86 -5.18 1.06 -12.32
CA GLU A 86 -4.32 0.42 -13.30
C GLU A 86 -4.29 1.29 -14.55
N CYS A 87 -3.21 2.09 -14.72
CA CYS A 87 -3.14 3.11 -15.78
C CYS A 87 -3.47 2.57 -17.17
N ILE A 88 -3.02 1.36 -17.49
CA ILE A 88 -3.18 0.73 -18.80
C ILE A 88 -4.65 0.41 -19.09
N ASP A 89 -5.42 0.01 -18.08
CA ASP A 89 -6.83 -0.35 -18.23
C ASP A 89 -7.68 0.89 -18.51
N GLU A 90 -7.36 2.04 -17.89
CA GLU A 90 -8.06 3.30 -18.16
C GLU A 90 -7.76 3.83 -19.56
N ILE A 91 -6.51 3.73 -20.02
CA ILE A 91 -6.15 4.06 -21.41
C ILE A 91 -6.94 3.17 -22.37
N ALA A 92 -7.05 1.87 -22.09
CA ALA A 92 -7.77 0.92 -22.92
C ALA A 92 -9.28 1.22 -22.99
N LYS A 93 -9.90 1.59 -21.86
CA LYS A 93 -11.32 1.98 -21.80
C LYS A 93 -11.61 3.21 -22.64
N LEU A 94 -10.85 4.29 -22.48
CA LEU A 94 -11.02 5.52 -23.26
C LEU A 94 -10.86 5.28 -24.76
N ALA A 95 -10.07 4.27 -25.09
CA ALA A 95 -9.78 3.94 -26.46
C ALA A 95 -10.65 2.82 -27.07
N GLY A 96 -11.64 2.34 -26.32
CA GLY A 96 -12.61 1.33 -26.78
C GLY A 96 -12.05 -0.08 -26.89
N VAL A 97 -10.88 -0.36 -26.31
CA VAL A 97 -10.22 -1.68 -26.30
C VAL A 97 -10.10 -2.30 -24.90
N GLY A 98 -10.90 -1.80 -23.94
CA GLY A 98 -10.86 -2.22 -22.54
C GLY A 98 -11.13 -3.71 -22.35
N GLU A 99 -12.02 -4.31 -23.14
CA GLU A 99 -12.37 -5.73 -23.03
C GLU A 99 -11.21 -6.64 -23.44
N GLN A 100 -10.50 -6.30 -24.51
CA GLN A 100 -9.32 -7.06 -24.98
C GLN A 100 -8.16 -6.94 -24.00
N VAL A 101 -7.98 -5.77 -23.39
CA VAL A 101 -6.93 -5.56 -22.38
C VAL A 101 -7.25 -6.31 -21.09
N ALA A 102 -8.52 -6.31 -20.65
CA ALA A 102 -8.97 -7.07 -19.49
C ALA A 102 -8.75 -8.59 -19.65
N GLU A 103 -9.04 -9.15 -20.84
CA GLU A 103 -8.78 -10.55 -21.14
C GLU A 103 -7.28 -10.91 -21.03
N VAL A 104 -6.40 -10.03 -21.53
CA VAL A 104 -4.94 -10.21 -21.41
C VAL A 104 -4.49 -10.09 -19.95
N THR A 105 -5.03 -9.14 -19.19
CA THR A 105 -4.74 -8.98 -17.75
C THR A 105 -5.16 -10.23 -16.97
N GLU A 106 -6.34 -10.77 -17.23
CA GLU A 106 -6.82 -11.98 -16.56
C GLU A 106 -5.92 -13.19 -16.84
N ARG A 107 -5.49 -13.37 -18.10
CA ARG A 107 -4.55 -14.43 -18.48
C ARG A 107 -3.17 -14.26 -17.82
N ALA A 108 -2.69 -13.02 -17.69
CA ALA A 108 -1.46 -12.72 -16.97
C ALA A 108 -1.57 -13.05 -15.47
N MET A 109 -2.68 -12.70 -14.83
CA MET A 109 -2.93 -13.02 -13.41
C MET A 109 -3.06 -14.53 -13.15
N ARG A 110 -3.52 -15.31 -14.15
CA ARG A 110 -3.52 -16.78 -14.10
C ARG A 110 -2.13 -17.41 -14.32
N GLY A 111 -1.12 -16.59 -14.60
CA GLY A 111 0.24 -17.05 -14.91
C GLY A 111 0.39 -17.66 -16.30
N GLU A 112 -0.57 -17.45 -17.20
CA GLU A 112 -0.53 -17.98 -18.58
C GLU A 112 0.32 -17.12 -19.53
N LEU A 113 0.64 -15.88 -19.13
CA LEU A 113 1.46 -14.94 -19.88
C LEU A 113 2.58 -14.40 -18.99
N ASP A 114 3.78 -14.29 -19.56
CA ASP A 114 4.88 -13.53 -18.94
C ASP A 114 4.50 -12.04 -18.85
N PHE A 115 5.01 -11.34 -17.84
CA PHE A 115 4.81 -9.91 -17.65
C PHE A 115 5.18 -9.11 -18.90
N GLU A 116 6.33 -9.40 -19.52
CA GLU A 116 6.75 -8.70 -20.74
C GLU A 116 5.75 -8.94 -21.88
N GLU A 117 5.30 -10.19 -22.05
CA GLU A 117 4.34 -10.54 -23.09
C GLU A 117 2.98 -9.89 -22.86
N SER A 118 2.47 -9.93 -21.63
CA SER A 118 1.25 -9.25 -21.21
C SER A 118 1.33 -7.75 -21.48
N LEU A 119 2.43 -7.09 -21.09
CA LEU A 119 2.61 -5.65 -21.29
C LEU A 119 2.63 -5.31 -22.78
N ARG A 120 3.38 -6.05 -23.60
CA ARG A 120 3.42 -5.84 -25.05
C ARG A 120 2.05 -6.04 -25.69
N GLN A 121 1.29 -7.04 -25.26
CA GLN A 121 -0.05 -7.30 -25.76
C GLN A 121 -1.00 -6.17 -25.39
N ARG A 122 -1.05 -5.74 -24.12
CA ARG A 122 -1.92 -4.63 -23.69
C ARG A 122 -1.61 -3.32 -24.41
N VAL A 123 -0.33 -2.95 -24.51
CA VAL A 123 0.12 -1.73 -25.20
C VAL A 123 -0.14 -1.79 -26.72
N ARG A 124 -0.08 -2.98 -27.33
CA ARG A 124 -0.36 -3.13 -28.76
C ARG A 124 -1.83 -2.86 -29.09
N HIS A 125 -2.75 -3.24 -28.20
CA HIS A 125 -4.16 -2.94 -28.36
C HIS A 125 -4.44 -1.45 -28.17
N SER A 126 -3.68 -0.77 -27.31
CA SER A 126 -3.85 0.64 -26.96
C SER A 126 -3.12 1.64 -27.89
N ARG A 127 -3.06 1.40 -29.21
CA ARG A 127 -2.44 2.37 -30.16
C ARG A 127 -3.38 3.55 -30.43
N HIS A 128 -3.26 4.59 -29.61
CA HIS A 128 -4.11 5.79 -29.69
C HIS A 128 -3.32 7.08 -29.71
N ASP A 129 -4.04 8.18 -29.94
CA ASP A 129 -3.49 9.52 -29.95
C ASP A 129 -2.91 9.90 -28.57
N VAL A 130 -1.84 10.68 -28.56
CA VAL A 130 -1.15 11.10 -27.33
C VAL A 130 -2.09 11.86 -26.39
N SER A 131 -3.11 12.55 -26.93
CA SER A 131 -4.12 13.24 -26.13
C SER A 131 -4.88 12.33 -25.16
N VAL A 132 -4.98 11.02 -25.42
CA VAL A 132 -5.59 10.06 -24.48
C VAL A 132 -4.75 9.94 -23.20
N LEU A 133 -3.42 10.01 -23.30
CA LEU A 133 -2.55 9.97 -22.12
C LEU A 133 -2.72 11.20 -21.24
N GLU A 134 -2.93 12.37 -21.85
CA GLU A 134 -3.21 13.61 -21.12
C GLU A 134 -4.55 13.54 -20.38
N GLN A 135 -5.58 12.97 -21.01
CA GLN A 135 -6.88 12.77 -20.39
C GLN A 135 -6.79 11.82 -19.19
N VAL A 136 -6.08 10.69 -19.32
CA VAL A 136 -5.89 9.76 -18.21
C VAL A 136 -5.13 10.43 -17.07
N ARG A 137 -4.03 11.14 -17.37
CA ARG A 137 -3.24 11.88 -16.39
C ARG A 137 -4.11 12.81 -15.54
N ASP A 138 -5.01 13.56 -16.17
CA ASP A 138 -5.86 14.54 -15.48
C ASP A 138 -6.93 13.88 -14.59
N THR A 139 -7.20 12.58 -14.79
CA THR A 139 -8.10 11.77 -13.97
C THR A 139 -7.39 10.94 -12.88
N LEU A 140 -6.05 10.89 -12.89
CA LEU A 140 -5.30 10.09 -11.91
C LEU A 140 -5.49 10.66 -10.50
N LEU A 141 -6.03 9.82 -9.61
CA LEU A 141 -6.04 10.08 -8.18
C LEU A 141 -4.78 9.47 -7.56
N ILE A 142 -3.89 10.34 -7.06
CA ILE A 142 -2.75 9.92 -6.25
C ILE A 142 -3.30 9.40 -4.92
N CYS A 143 -2.88 8.18 -4.54
CA CYS A 143 -3.16 7.63 -3.23
C CYS A 143 -2.70 8.64 -2.16
N ARG A 144 -3.63 9.12 -1.34
CA ARG A 144 -3.26 9.94 -0.18
C ARG A 144 -2.59 9.02 0.82
N ALA A 145 -1.29 9.21 1.02
CA ALA A 145 -0.54 8.61 2.13
C ALA A 145 -1.00 9.20 3.49
#